data_AF-A0A9Q1BVL9-F1
#
_entry.id   AF-A0A9Q1BVL9-F1
#
_cell.length_a   1.000
_cell.length_b   1.000
_cell.length_c   1.000
_cell.angle_alpha   90.00
_cell.angle_beta   90.00
_cell.angle_gamma   90.00
#
_symmetry.space_group_name_H-M   'P 1'
#
loop_
_entity.id
_entity.type
_entity.pdbx_description
1 polymer ?
#
loop_
_entity_poly.entity_id
_entity_poly.type
_entity_poly.pdbx_seq_one_letter_code
_entity_poly.pdbx_strand_id
1 'polypeptide(L)'
;MAKGKKWVLVKHFDGLPKRTDLEMQEFDIPELKDGDILLQSVVLTVDPYMRAWARSMKTGDTMIGEILGKVTESKDPQIKVGEHALIRAGWVTHAVVPGKNTLKIPDLPEGVPLSLCLGTLGMPGLTAYFGLFNACEVKPTDTVYVNAAAGAVGSVVGQIAKIKVLNTLLDCFIYCTVRVGTFYIKYGPLH
;
A
#
# COMPACT_ATOMS: atom_id res chain seq x y z
N MET A 1 -2.39 -27.57 14.87
CA MET A 1 -2.74 -26.42 14.02
C MET A 1 -1.49 -25.58 13.82
N ALA A 2 -1.20 -25.17 12.59
CA ALA A 2 -0.08 -24.25 12.34
C ALA A 2 -0.43 -22.86 12.91
N LYS A 3 0.56 -22.14 13.46
CA LYS A 3 0.37 -20.81 14.04
C LYS A 3 0.91 -19.71 13.14
N GLY A 4 0.18 -18.60 13.07
CA GLY A 4 0.61 -17.34 12.48
C GLY A 4 0.81 -16.27 13.54
N LYS A 5 1.39 -15.14 13.13
CA LYS A 5 1.52 -13.94 13.97
C LYS A 5 0.86 -12.75 13.28
N LYS A 6 0.29 -11.85 14.07
CA LYS A 6 -0.35 -10.62 13.60
C LYS A 6 -0.03 -9.46 14.51
N TRP A 7 0.04 -8.25 13.97
CA TRP A 7 0.14 -7.02 14.77
C TRP A 7 -1.25 -6.46 15.05
N VAL A 8 -1.56 -6.25 16.32
CA VAL A 8 -2.86 -5.84 16.80
C VAL A 8 -2.76 -4.45 17.42
N LEU A 9 -3.74 -3.59 17.11
CA LEU A 9 -3.90 -2.30 17.77
C LEU A 9 -4.38 -2.53 19.19
N VAL A 10 -3.54 -2.28 20.20
CA VAL A 10 -3.91 -2.41 21.61
C VAL A 10 -4.30 -1.07 22.23
N LYS A 11 -3.75 0.03 21.71
CA LYS A 11 -4.08 1.39 22.15
C LYS A 11 -4.11 2.33 20.95
N HIS A 12 -5.10 3.22 20.92
CA HIS A 12 -5.12 4.28 19.91
C HIS A 12 -3.90 5.21 20.05
N PHE A 13 -3.36 5.60 18.91
CA PHE A 13 -2.18 6.46 18.86
C PHE A 13 -2.47 7.87 19.39
N ASP A 14 -1.83 8.21 20.50
CA ASP A 14 -1.79 9.56 21.07
C ASP A 14 -0.43 10.21 20.75
N GLY A 15 -0.45 11.27 19.93
CA GLY A 15 0.76 11.82 19.33
C GLY A 15 1.41 10.85 18.35
N LEU A 16 2.73 10.71 18.34
CA LEU A 16 3.42 9.73 17.49
C LEU A 16 3.13 8.28 17.96
N PRO A 17 3.06 7.28 17.04
CA PRO A 17 2.88 5.89 17.44
C PRO A 17 4.02 5.43 18.36
N LYS A 18 3.67 4.74 19.43
CA LYS A 18 4.60 4.19 20.42
C LYS A 18 4.65 2.67 20.27
N ARG A 19 5.75 2.07 20.72
CA ARG A 19 5.89 0.59 20.74
C ARG A 19 4.80 -0.11 21.54
N THR A 20 4.21 0.58 22.51
CA THR A 20 3.13 0.07 23.37
C THR A 20 1.74 0.13 22.73
N ASP A 21 1.61 0.78 21.57
CA ASP A 21 0.30 0.96 20.92
C ASP A 21 -0.11 -0.24 20.08
N LEU A 22 0.88 -1.05 19.68
CA LEU A 22 0.73 -2.27 18.88
C LEU A 22 1.37 -3.46 19.60
N GLU A 23 0.74 -4.62 19.51
CA GLU A 23 1.25 -5.87 20.06
C GLU A 23 1.26 -6.96 19.01
N MET A 24 2.31 -7.80 19.01
CA MET A 24 2.34 -8.99 18.18
C MET A 24 1.64 -10.15 18.91
N GLN A 25 0.61 -10.70 18.30
CA GLN A 25 -0.16 -11.82 18.85
C GLN A 25 -0.09 -13.04 17.93
N GLU A 26 -0.06 -14.22 18.52
CA GLU A 26 -0.20 -15.48 17.79
C GLU A 26 -1.67 -15.78 17.51
N PHE A 27 -1.94 -16.47 16.41
CA PHE A 27 -3.25 -17.01 16.09
C PHE A 27 -3.13 -18.37 15.40
N ASP A 28 -4.16 -19.20 15.54
CA ASP A 28 -4.25 -20.47 14.81
C ASP A 28 -4.65 -20.19 13.35
N ILE A 29 -3.86 -20.69 12.41
CA ILE A 29 -4.17 -20.58 10.98
C ILE A 29 -5.41 -21.45 10.71
N PRO A 30 -6.50 -20.88 10.16
CA PRO A 30 -7.71 -21.65 9.88
C PRO A 30 -7.47 -22.63 8.74
N GLU A 31 -8.27 -23.69 8.68
CA GLU A 31 -8.24 -24.63 7.54
C GLU A 31 -8.77 -23.96 6.26
N LEU A 32 -8.18 -24.32 5.13
CA LEU A 32 -8.58 -23.80 3.82
C LEU A 32 -9.93 -24.39 3.41
N LYS A 33 -10.85 -23.55 2.93
CA LYS A 33 -12.07 -23.95 2.24
C LYS A 33 -11.82 -24.07 0.74
N ASP A 34 -12.79 -24.60 0.00
CA ASP A 34 -12.70 -24.69 -1.46
C ASP A 34 -12.59 -23.29 -2.06
N GLY A 35 -11.60 -23.09 -2.94
CA GLY A 35 -11.26 -21.78 -3.50
C GLY A 35 -10.43 -20.86 -2.57
N ASP A 36 -10.08 -21.29 -1.36
CA ASP A 36 -9.13 -20.57 -0.52
C ASP A 36 -7.68 -20.91 -0.88
N ILE A 37 -6.80 -19.97 -0.59
CA ILE A 37 -5.35 -20.15 -0.62
C ILE A 37 -4.74 -19.72 0.71
N LEU A 38 -3.60 -20.30 1.07
CA LEU A 38 -2.75 -19.84 2.17
C LEU A 38 -1.58 -19.06 1.61
N LEU A 39 -1.45 -17.81 2.05
CA LEU A 39 -0.32 -16.95 1.75
C LEU A 39 0.59 -16.84 2.98
N GLN A 40 1.89 -17.01 2.76
CA GLN A 40 2.93 -16.59 3.69
C GLN A 40 3.44 -15.21 3.27
N SER A 41 3.34 -14.22 4.16
CA SER A 41 3.79 -12.85 3.88
C SER A 41 5.30 -12.80 3.69
N VAL A 42 5.73 -12.22 2.57
CA VAL A 42 7.14 -11.95 2.26
C VAL A 42 7.48 -10.50 2.62
N VAL A 43 6.59 -9.57 2.25
CA VAL A 43 6.70 -8.12 2.54
C VAL A 43 5.32 -7.58 2.90
N LEU A 44 5.27 -6.60 3.78
CA LEU A 44 4.06 -5.86 4.16
C LEU A 44 4.24 -4.36 3.87
N THR A 45 3.15 -3.65 3.62
CA THR A 45 3.19 -2.20 3.43
C THR A 45 3.16 -1.44 4.74
N VAL A 46 3.73 -0.23 4.72
CA VAL A 46 3.59 0.77 5.76
C VAL A 46 3.31 2.10 5.07
N ASP A 47 2.07 2.54 5.15
CA ASP A 47 1.58 3.67 4.36
C ASP A 47 1.06 4.81 5.27
N PRO A 48 1.24 6.09 4.89
CA PRO A 48 0.78 7.22 5.70
C PRO A 48 -0.73 7.20 6.00
N TYR A 49 -1.55 6.71 5.06
CA TYR A 49 -3.01 6.64 5.25
C TYR A 49 -3.41 5.73 6.42
N MET A 50 -2.57 4.76 6.79
CA MET A 50 -2.83 3.86 7.92
C MET A 50 -3.04 4.63 9.21
N ARG A 51 -2.40 5.79 9.36
CA ARG A 51 -2.58 6.63 10.55
C ARG A 51 -3.99 7.20 10.67
N ALA A 52 -4.58 7.63 9.56
CA ALA A 52 -5.96 8.11 9.54
C ALA A 52 -6.93 6.95 9.80
N TRP A 53 -6.67 5.80 9.17
CA TRP A 53 -7.50 4.60 9.34
C TRP A 53 -7.45 4.03 10.77
N ALA A 54 -6.30 4.09 11.44
CA ALA A 54 -6.17 3.64 12.83
C ALA A 54 -7.08 4.39 13.83
N ARG A 55 -7.67 5.54 13.43
CA ARG A 55 -8.66 6.26 14.24
C ARG A 55 -10.04 5.58 14.24
N SER A 56 -10.38 4.86 13.17
CA SER A 56 -11.67 4.13 13.05
C SER A 56 -11.57 2.66 13.43
N MET A 57 -10.35 2.13 13.59
CA MET A 57 -10.11 0.78 14.11
C MET A 57 -10.51 0.67 15.58
N LYS A 58 -10.81 -0.53 16.05
CA LYS A 58 -11.03 -0.82 17.47
C LYS A 58 -9.78 -1.44 18.07
N THR A 59 -9.60 -1.26 19.38
CA THR A 59 -8.63 -2.07 20.12
C THR A 59 -8.94 -3.56 19.93
N GLY A 60 -7.92 -4.36 19.62
CA GLY A 60 -8.05 -5.77 19.27
C GLY A 60 -8.05 -6.04 17.76
N ASP A 61 -8.20 -5.02 16.92
CA ASP A 61 -8.14 -5.18 15.47
C ASP A 61 -6.71 -5.40 14.99
N THR A 62 -6.55 -6.28 14.00
CA THR A 62 -5.29 -6.43 13.25
C THR A 62 -4.99 -5.13 12.50
N MET A 63 -3.75 -4.64 12.57
CA MET A 63 -3.31 -3.49 11.79
C MET A 63 -3.55 -3.69 10.30
N ILE A 64 -4.18 -2.69 9.69
CA ILE A 64 -4.48 -2.71 8.27
C ILE A 64 -3.21 -2.57 7.42
N GLY A 65 -3.29 -3.05 6.19
CA GLY A 65 -2.18 -3.00 5.24
C GLY A 65 -2.32 -4.06 4.16
N GLU A 66 -1.40 -4.00 3.22
CA GLU A 66 -1.30 -4.95 2.12
C GLU A 66 -0.06 -5.81 2.30
N ILE A 67 -0.15 -7.07 1.87
CA ILE A 67 0.99 -7.99 1.86
C ILE A 67 1.26 -8.43 0.42
N LEU A 68 2.55 -8.62 0.13
CA LEU A 68 3.01 -9.51 -0.92
C LEU A 68 3.26 -10.87 -0.27
N GLY A 69 2.45 -11.85 -0.63
CA GLY A 69 2.52 -13.20 -0.08
C GLY A 69 2.94 -14.23 -1.11
N LYS A 70 3.66 -15.27 -0.68
CA LYS A 70 3.90 -16.49 -1.44
C LYS A 70 2.83 -17.52 -1.09
N VAL A 71 2.21 -18.13 -2.09
CA VAL A 71 1.21 -19.20 -1.90
C VAL A 71 1.92 -20.45 -1.39
N THR A 72 1.58 -20.91 -0.19
CA THR A 72 2.13 -22.13 0.41
C THR A 72 1.17 -23.31 0.30
N GLU A 73 -0.13 -23.06 0.28
CA GLU A 73 -1.18 -24.06 0.05
C GLU A 73 -2.29 -23.45 -0.80
N SER A 74 -2.95 -24.25 -1.64
CA SER A 74 -4.04 -23.77 -2.51
C SER A 74 -5.13 -24.84 -2.68
N LYS A 75 -6.38 -24.42 -2.51
CA LYS A 75 -7.59 -25.13 -2.96
C LYS A 75 -8.29 -24.39 -4.10
N ASP A 76 -7.61 -23.43 -4.72
CA ASP A 76 -8.08 -22.73 -5.92
C ASP A 76 -7.35 -23.30 -7.16
N PRO A 77 -8.07 -23.90 -8.13
CA PRO A 77 -7.45 -24.50 -9.32
C PRO A 77 -6.76 -23.48 -10.23
N GLN A 78 -7.01 -22.18 -10.07
CA GLN A 78 -6.41 -21.10 -10.87
C GLN A 78 -5.12 -20.53 -10.27
N ILE A 79 -4.75 -20.94 -9.05
CA ILE A 79 -3.60 -20.39 -8.31
C ILE A 79 -2.74 -21.55 -7.81
N LYS A 80 -1.48 -21.60 -8.25
CA LYS A 80 -0.56 -22.67 -7.88
C LYS A 80 0.26 -22.31 -6.64
N VAL A 81 0.61 -23.34 -5.87
CA VAL A 81 1.60 -23.22 -4.80
C VAL A 81 2.92 -22.72 -5.38
N GLY A 82 3.54 -21.76 -4.68
CA GLY A 82 4.77 -21.09 -5.10
C GLY A 82 4.55 -19.77 -5.84
N GLU A 83 3.34 -19.49 -6.34
CA GLU A 83 3.00 -18.19 -6.92
C GLU A 83 3.04 -17.08 -5.86
N HIS A 84 3.17 -15.83 -6.32
CA HIS A 84 3.05 -14.66 -5.46
C HIS A 84 1.78 -13.88 -5.79
N ALA A 85 1.16 -13.32 -4.76
CA ALA A 85 -0.04 -12.51 -4.90
C ALA A 85 -0.05 -11.36 -3.90
N LEU A 86 -0.78 -10.30 -4.23
CA LEU A 86 -1.07 -9.19 -3.35
C LEU A 86 -2.46 -9.34 -2.73
N ILE A 87 -2.57 -8.98 -1.45
CA ILE A 87 -3.86 -8.95 -0.76
C ILE A 87 -3.83 -7.97 0.42
N ARG A 88 -4.95 -7.32 0.67
CA ARG A 88 -5.17 -6.51 1.88
C ARG A 88 -5.54 -7.39 3.07
N ALA A 89 -4.55 -8.11 3.59
CA ALA A 89 -4.72 -8.99 4.75
C ALA A 89 -4.30 -8.35 6.09
N GLY A 90 -3.77 -7.12 6.06
CA GLY A 90 -3.19 -6.49 7.24
C GLY A 90 -1.80 -7.00 7.59
N TRP A 91 -1.29 -6.57 8.73
CA TRP A 91 0.04 -6.92 9.22
C TRP A 91 0.04 -8.32 9.86
N VAL A 92 0.09 -9.33 9.01
CA VAL A 92 0.07 -10.75 9.37
C VAL A 92 1.22 -11.50 8.73
N THR A 93 1.68 -12.60 9.33
CA THR A 93 2.66 -13.51 8.71
C THR A 93 2.02 -14.51 7.75
N HIS A 94 0.75 -14.83 7.98
CA HIS A 94 -0.02 -15.78 7.19
C HIS A 94 -1.44 -15.27 6.99
N ALA A 95 -2.02 -15.55 5.82
CA ALA A 95 -3.40 -15.20 5.53
C ALA A 95 -4.06 -16.33 4.73
N VAL A 96 -5.19 -16.83 5.23
CA VAL A 96 -6.10 -17.68 4.45
C VAL A 96 -7.15 -16.78 3.84
N VAL A 97 -7.20 -16.75 2.52
CA VAL A 97 -8.10 -15.85 1.77
C VAL A 97 -8.65 -16.56 0.54
N PRO A 98 -9.85 -16.18 0.06
CA PRO A 98 -10.35 -16.64 -1.23
C PRO A 98 -9.39 -16.21 -2.34
N GLY A 99 -8.95 -17.14 -3.18
CA GLY A 99 -7.97 -16.89 -4.25
C GLY A 99 -8.39 -15.75 -5.18
N LYS A 100 -9.67 -15.72 -5.55
CA LYS A 100 -10.30 -14.66 -6.37
C LYS A 100 -10.18 -13.23 -5.81
N ASN A 101 -9.92 -13.06 -4.52
CA ASN A 101 -9.77 -11.74 -3.90
C ASN A 101 -8.33 -11.21 -3.98
N THR A 102 -7.39 -12.04 -4.44
CA THR A 102 -5.99 -11.67 -4.57
C THR A 102 -5.70 -11.03 -5.93
N LEU A 103 -4.71 -10.14 -5.96
CA LEU A 103 -4.18 -9.61 -7.21
C LEU A 103 -2.94 -10.41 -7.60
N LYS A 104 -2.95 -10.99 -8.80
CA LYS A 104 -1.79 -11.68 -9.35
C LYS A 104 -0.67 -10.68 -9.64
N ILE A 105 0.55 -11.10 -9.36
CA ILE A 105 1.73 -10.33 -9.73
C ILE A 105 1.94 -10.44 -11.25
N PRO A 106 2.14 -9.32 -11.97
CA PRO A 106 2.46 -9.37 -13.39
C PRO A 106 3.84 -9.98 -13.61
N ASP A 107 4.09 -10.50 -14.81
CA ASP A 107 5.42 -10.96 -15.20
C ASP A 107 6.40 -9.76 -15.19
N LEU A 108 7.36 -9.79 -14.26
CA LEU A 108 8.37 -8.75 -14.14
C LEU A 108 9.65 -9.16 -14.89
N PRO A 109 10.38 -8.19 -15.47
CA PRO A 109 11.71 -8.44 -16.00
C PRO A 109 12.65 -9.05 -14.94
N GLU A 110 13.63 -9.81 -15.40
CA GLU A 110 14.64 -10.40 -14.52
C GLU A 110 15.36 -9.34 -13.69
N GLY A 111 15.59 -9.64 -12.42
CA GLY A 111 16.27 -8.74 -11.48
C GLY A 111 15.38 -7.66 -10.85
N VAL A 112 14.12 -7.52 -11.27
CA VAL A 112 13.18 -6.56 -10.66
C VAL A 112 12.64 -7.11 -9.33
N PRO A 113 12.83 -6.42 -8.20
CA PRO A 113 12.32 -6.89 -6.91
C PRO A 113 10.79 -6.91 -6.86
N LEU A 114 10.20 -8.03 -6.43
CA LEU A 114 8.74 -8.17 -6.30
C LEU A 114 8.11 -7.15 -5.34
N SER A 115 8.88 -6.64 -4.36
CA SER A 115 8.41 -5.61 -3.43
C SER A 115 8.01 -4.31 -4.13
N LEU A 116 8.48 -4.05 -5.35
CA LEU A 116 8.06 -2.89 -6.14
C LEU A 116 6.57 -2.93 -6.52
N CYS A 117 5.94 -4.11 -6.53
CA CYS A 117 4.49 -4.26 -6.74
C CYS A 117 3.65 -3.68 -5.59
N LEU A 118 4.25 -3.41 -4.43
CA LEU A 118 3.60 -2.66 -3.34
C LEU A 118 3.88 -1.15 -3.41
N GLY A 119 4.81 -0.71 -4.27
CA GLY A 119 5.29 0.66 -4.39
C GLY A 119 5.07 1.24 -5.79
N THR A 120 6.17 1.45 -6.51
CA THR A 120 6.18 2.08 -7.84
C THR A 120 5.35 1.35 -8.89
N LEU A 121 5.23 0.01 -8.80
CA LEU A 121 4.38 -0.79 -9.68
C LEU A 121 3.01 -1.09 -9.07
N GLY A 122 2.75 -0.58 -7.86
CA GLY A 122 1.53 -0.78 -7.09
C GLY A 122 0.72 0.49 -6.89
N MET A 123 -0.04 0.52 -5.78
CA MET A 123 -0.93 1.64 -5.43
C MET A 123 -0.22 3.00 -5.43
N PRO A 124 1.00 3.18 -4.87
CA PRO A 124 1.69 4.47 -4.93
C PRO A 124 2.01 4.95 -6.36
N GLY A 125 2.48 4.06 -7.23
CA GLY A 125 2.78 4.41 -8.63
C GLY A 125 1.52 4.70 -9.45
N LEU A 126 0.46 3.92 -9.26
CA LEU A 126 -0.84 4.19 -9.89
C LEU A 126 -1.41 5.52 -9.42
N THR A 127 -1.28 5.84 -8.13
CA THR A 127 -1.68 7.14 -7.56
C THR A 127 -0.93 8.29 -8.21
N ALA A 128 0.39 8.14 -8.40
CA ALA A 128 1.21 9.14 -9.08
C ALA A 128 0.76 9.34 -10.53
N TYR A 129 0.56 8.25 -11.28
CA TYR A 129 0.19 8.29 -12.69
C TYR A 129 -1.19 8.91 -12.92
N PHE A 130 -2.23 8.36 -12.28
CA PHE A 130 -3.60 8.86 -12.44
C PHE A 130 -3.79 10.24 -11.78
N GLY A 131 -3.08 10.53 -10.70
CA GLY A 131 -3.07 11.86 -10.10
C GLY A 131 -2.58 12.92 -11.09
N LEU A 132 -1.47 12.66 -11.77
CA LEU A 132 -0.93 13.59 -12.77
C LEU A 132 -1.84 13.74 -14.00
N PHE A 133 -2.26 12.64 -14.62
CA PHE A 133 -2.90 12.71 -15.94
C PHE A 133 -4.41 12.82 -15.91
N ASN A 134 -5.08 12.29 -14.89
CA ASN A 134 -6.55 12.26 -14.84
C ASN A 134 -7.11 13.28 -13.86
N ALA A 135 -6.45 13.49 -12.71
CA ALA A 135 -6.93 14.46 -11.73
C ALA A 135 -6.39 15.88 -11.99
N CYS A 136 -5.09 16.00 -12.30
CA CYS A 136 -4.45 17.28 -12.58
C CYS A 136 -4.45 17.64 -14.07
N GLU A 137 -4.68 16.67 -14.96
CA GLU A 137 -4.69 16.84 -16.43
C GLU A 137 -3.45 17.61 -16.95
N VAL A 138 -2.27 17.27 -16.41
CA VAL A 138 -1.03 18.03 -16.67
C VAL A 138 -0.65 18.01 -18.14
N LYS A 139 -0.28 19.18 -18.67
CA LYS A 139 0.19 19.39 -20.04
C LYS A 139 1.70 19.56 -20.09
N PRO A 140 2.36 19.31 -21.24
CA PRO A 140 3.81 19.44 -21.37
C PRO A 140 4.40 20.81 -21.04
N THR A 141 3.59 21.87 -21.13
CA THR A 141 3.95 23.27 -20.84
C THR A 141 3.84 23.65 -19.37
N ASP A 142 3.22 22.81 -18.55
CA ASP A 142 2.92 23.14 -17.17
C ASP A 142 4.17 23.03 -16.29
N THR A 143 4.14 23.72 -15.15
CA THR A 143 5.14 23.53 -14.09
C THR A 143 4.52 22.70 -12.99
N VAL A 144 5.12 21.54 -12.71
CA VAL A 144 4.66 20.64 -11.65
C VAL A 144 5.44 20.90 -10.37
N TYR A 145 4.74 21.23 -9.28
CA TYR A 145 5.29 21.29 -7.93
C TYR A 145 4.83 20.09 -7.12
N VAL A 146 5.77 19.36 -6.51
CA VAL A 146 5.50 18.15 -5.73
C VAL A 146 6.01 18.33 -4.31
N ASN A 147 5.11 18.29 -3.33
CA ASN A 147 5.45 18.20 -1.92
C ASN A 147 5.75 16.74 -1.52
N ALA A 148 6.59 16.55 -0.50
CA ALA A 148 7.09 15.24 -0.08
C ALA A 148 7.65 14.43 -1.26
N ALA A 149 8.41 15.09 -2.15
CA ALA A 149 8.90 14.51 -3.40
C ALA A 149 9.84 13.31 -3.20
N ALA A 150 10.42 13.13 -2.01
CA ALA A 150 11.21 11.95 -1.67
C ALA A 150 10.35 10.73 -1.26
N GLY A 151 9.05 10.89 -1.05
CA GLY A 151 8.14 9.81 -0.64
C GLY A 151 7.78 8.85 -1.79
N ALA A 152 7.14 7.73 -1.46
CA ALA A 152 6.80 6.67 -2.42
C ALA A 152 5.97 7.18 -3.62
N VAL A 153 4.98 8.04 -3.39
CA VAL A 153 4.17 8.65 -4.46
C VAL A 153 4.93 9.81 -5.12
N GLY A 154 5.43 10.76 -4.31
CA GLY A 154 6.07 11.99 -4.81
C GLY A 154 7.28 11.74 -5.71
N SER A 155 8.09 10.73 -5.38
CA SER A 155 9.27 10.37 -6.18
C SER A 155 8.91 9.82 -7.55
N VAL A 156 7.78 9.12 -7.66
CA VAL A 156 7.26 8.62 -8.94
C VAL A 156 6.61 9.75 -9.72
N VAL A 157 5.85 10.64 -9.06
CA VAL A 157 5.29 11.85 -9.68
C VAL A 157 6.41 12.69 -10.32
N GLY A 158 7.48 12.97 -9.57
CA GLY A 158 8.60 13.76 -10.06
C GLY A 158 9.29 13.15 -11.28
N GLN A 159 9.46 11.82 -11.29
CA GLN A 159 10.04 11.12 -12.44
C GLN A 159 9.12 11.13 -13.65
N ILE A 160 7.83 10.83 -13.48
CA ILE A 160 6.85 10.87 -14.58
C ILE A 160 6.74 12.28 -15.15
N ALA A 161 6.63 13.29 -14.29
CA ALA A 161 6.58 14.68 -14.69
C ALA A 161 7.85 15.06 -15.48
N LYS A 162 9.05 14.75 -15.00
CA LYS A 162 10.30 15.03 -15.75
C LYS A 162 10.36 14.37 -17.13
N ILE A 163 9.80 13.16 -17.28
CA ILE A 163 9.80 12.44 -18.56
C ILE A 163 8.77 13.03 -19.54
N LYS A 164 7.65 13.57 -19.05
CA LYS A 164 6.47 13.95 -19.86
C LYS A 164 6.20 15.46 -19.93
N VAL A 165 6.77 16.24 -19.01
CA VAL A 165 6.53 17.65 -18.75
C VAL A 165 7.88 18.31 -18.52
N LEU A 166 8.27 19.22 -19.40
CA LEU A 166 9.67 19.68 -19.48
C LEU A 166 10.13 20.48 -18.26
N ASN A 167 9.21 21.00 -17.42
CA ASN A 167 9.50 21.82 -16.25
C ASN A 167 8.92 21.22 -14.95
N THR A 168 9.74 20.54 -14.15
CA THR A 168 9.33 19.97 -12.85
C THR A 168 10.18 20.55 -11.71
N LEU A 169 9.53 21.06 -10.66
CA LEU A 169 10.16 21.53 -9.42
C LEU A 169 9.86 20.55 -8.28
N LEU A 170 10.91 20.06 -7.61
CA LEU A 170 10.80 19.05 -6.54
C LEU A 170 11.14 19.67 -5.19
N ASP A 171 10.29 19.46 -4.19
CA ASP A 171 10.57 19.82 -2.80
C ASP A 171 10.58 18.57 -1.91
N CYS A 172 11.70 18.36 -1.22
CA CYS A 172 11.96 17.20 -0.39
C CYS A 172 11.70 17.44 1.10
N PHE A 173 11.37 18.67 1.52
CA PHE A 173 11.21 18.99 2.94
C PHE A 173 9.83 18.58 3.50
N ILE A 174 9.84 18.06 4.74
CA ILE A 174 8.65 17.75 5.56
C ILE A 174 8.16 18.99 6.35
N TYR A 175 8.68 20.19 6.08
CA TYR A 175 8.28 21.39 6.80
C TYR A 175 7.08 22.10 6.16
N CYS A 176 5.97 22.07 6.89
CA CYS A 176 4.81 22.94 6.72
C CYS A 176 5.25 24.41 6.82
N THR A 177 5.48 25.05 5.67
CA THR A 177 5.46 26.50 5.53
C THR A 177 4.81 26.82 4.19
N VAL A 178 3.48 26.91 4.22
CA VAL A 178 2.69 27.38 3.09
C VAL A 178 2.93 28.87 2.94
N ARG A 179 3.69 29.28 1.93
CA ARG A 179 3.50 30.59 1.31
C ARG A 179 2.42 30.42 0.25
N VAL A 180 1.36 31.20 0.43
CA VAL A 180 0.02 31.02 -0.13
C VAL A 180 0.00 30.73 -1.63
N GLY A 181 -0.57 29.56 -1.95
CA GLY A 181 -0.98 29.08 -3.26
C GLY A 181 -1.85 27.84 -3.04
N THR A 182 -2.87 27.97 -2.19
CA THR A 182 -3.71 26.86 -1.73
C THR A 182 -4.53 26.32 -2.90
N PHE A 183 -4.05 25.29 -3.59
CA PHE A 183 -4.91 24.45 -4.43
C PHE A 183 -5.62 23.44 -3.52
N TYR A 184 -6.88 23.72 -3.20
CA TYR A 184 -7.79 22.72 -2.66
C TYR A 184 -8.14 21.73 -3.76
N ILE A 185 -7.80 20.45 -3.58
CA ILE A 185 -8.53 19.37 -4.25
C ILE A 185 -9.93 19.37 -3.61
N LYS A 186 -10.86 20.08 -4.25
CA LYS A 186 -12.26 20.11 -3.85
C LYS A 186 -12.87 18.77 -4.27
N TYR A 187 -13.05 17.85 -3.35
CA TYR A 187 -13.99 16.74 -3.57
C TYR A 187 -15.37 17.38 -3.76
N GLY A 188 -15.84 17.43 -5.00
CA GLY A 188 -17.22 17.80 -5.32
C GLY A 188 -18.19 16.75 -4.75
N PRO A 189 -19.44 17.13 -4.44
CA PRO A 189 -20.42 16.18 -3.93
C PRO A 189 -20.68 15.09 -4.99
N LEU A 190 -20.69 13.85 -4.53
CA LEU A 190 -21.27 12.74 -5.28
C LEU A 190 -22.75 13.05 -5.49
N HIS A 191 -23.15 13.27 -6.74
CA HIS A 191 -24.54 13.20 -7.17
C HIS A 191 -24.88 11.74 -7.51
#